data_AF-A0A358ALY8-F1
#
_entry.id   AF-A0A358ALY8-F1
#
_cell.length_a   1.000
_cell.length_b   1.000
_cell.length_c   1.000
_cell.angle_alpha   90.00
_cell.angle_beta   90.00
_cell.angle_gamma   90.00
#
_symmetry.space_group_name_H-M   'P 1'
#
loop_
_entity.id
_entity.type
_entity.pdbx_description
1 polymer ?
#
loop_
_entity_poly.entity_id
_entity_poly.type
_entity_poly.pdbx_seq_one_letter_code
_entity_poly.pdbx_strand_id
1 'polypeptide(L)'
;MLPWEATLTLADKIDTNKSEVDTQVQALQATVNSQQTLLDEQQRIKDEEQAKKETLEKQTAEQNIADEKESACEAAKNECIVKINKQKSIIDSAESYIEQRKKDTKSRKELLAKCGEGSMCSGYEDAIKTHEKLMEDKKDELNDEEDKLSKLENETCKDYKLAC
;
A
#
# COMPACT_ATOMS: atom_id res chain seq x y z
N MET A 1 57.90 -83.78 -11.11
CA MET A 1 57.86 -82.33 -11.37
C MET A 1 59.19 -81.75 -10.94
N LEU A 2 59.84 -81.02 -11.85
CA LEU A 2 61.09 -80.33 -11.52
C LEU A 2 60.76 -79.04 -10.74
N PRO A 3 61.59 -78.62 -9.77
CA PRO A 3 61.30 -77.45 -8.91
C PRO A 3 60.93 -76.16 -9.64
N TRP A 4 61.42 -75.97 -10.88
CA TRP A 4 61.19 -74.78 -11.69
C TRP A 4 59.77 -74.70 -12.30
N GLU A 5 59.09 -75.83 -12.54
CA GLU A 5 57.71 -75.87 -13.07
C GLU A 5 56.70 -75.34 -12.03
N ALA A 6 56.96 -75.64 -10.74
CA ALA A 6 56.17 -75.12 -9.62
C ALA A 6 56.37 -73.61 -9.44
N THR A 7 57.59 -73.10 -9.67
CA THR A 7 57.90 -71.67 -9.61
C THR A 7 57.20 -70.88 -10.72
N LEU A 8 57.18 -71.40 -11.95
CA LEU A 8 56.46 -70.77 -13.07
C LEU A 8 54.95 -70.72 -12.83
N THR A 9 54.36 -71.82 -12.37
CA THR A 9 52.92 -71.89 -12.06
C THR A 9 52.51 -70.89 -10.96
N LEU A 10 53.40 -70.64 -9.99
CA LEU A 10 53.16 -69.64 -8.95
C LEU A 10 53.26 -68.21 -9.49
N ALA A 11 54.22 -67.94 -10.39
CA ALA A 11 54.36 -66.65 -11.05
C ALA A 11 53.11 -66.30 -11.90
N ASP A 12 52.61 -67.25 -12.71
CA ASP A 12 51.40 -67.04 -13.52
C ASP A 12 50.16 -66.73 -12.66
N LYS A 13 50.04 -67.39 -11.49
CA LYS A 13 48.95 -67.10 -10.53
C LYS A 13 49.09 -65.72 -9.91
N ILE A 14 50.31 -65.29 -9.60
CA ILE A 14 50.58 -63.95 -9.08
C ILE A 14 50.21 -62.90 -10.12
N ASP A 15 50.61 -63.09 -11.38
CA ASP A 15 50.31 -62.16 -12.47
C ASP A 15 48.80 -62.10 -12.78
N THR A 16 48.12 -63.25 -12.75
CA THR A 16 46.65 -63.32 -12.90
C THR A 16 45.95 -62.56 -11.77
N ASN A 17 46.31 -62.84 -10.52
CA ASN A 17 45.73 -62.17 -9.36
C ASN A 17 46.00 -60.66 -9.38
N LYS A 18 47.20 -60.24 -9.81
CA LYS A 18 47.56 -58.83 -9.96
C LYS A 18 46.67 -58.15 -11.02
N SER A 19 46.48 -58.79 -12.17
CA SER A 19 45.60 -58.28 -13.23
C SER A 19 44.14 -58.16 -12.75
N GLU A 20 43.65 -59.12 -11.97
CA GLU A 20 42.31 -59.07 -11.38
C GLU A 20 42.17 -57.91 -10.38
N VAL A 21 43.16 -57.74 -9.49
CA VAL A 21 43.20 -56.63 -8.54
C VAL A 21 43.25 -55.29 -9.27
N ASP A 22 44.09 -55.13 -10.28
CA ASP A 22 44.19 -53.89 -11.07
C ASP A 22 42.84 -53.58 -11.75
N THR A 23 42.14 -54.59 -12.25
CA THR A 23 40.80 -54.45 -12.83
C THR A 23 39.77 -54.00 -11.79
N GLN A 24 39.80 -54.59 -10.59
CA GLN A 24 38.91 -54.20 -9.49
C GLN A 24 39.20 -52.77 -9.01
N VAL A 25 40.47 -52.38 -8.91
CA VAL A 25 40.88 -51.01 -8.54
C VAL A 25 40.38 -50.01 -9.58
N GLN A 26 40.49 -50.31 -10.88
CA GLN A 26 39.95 -49.45 -11.93
C GLN A 26 38.43 -49.32 -11.86
N ALA A 27 37.71 -50.40 -11.58
CA ALA A 27 36.25 -50.37 -11.42
C ALA A 27 35.81 -49.54 -10.19
N LEU A 28 36.52 -49.67 -9.07
CA LEU A 28 36.30 -48.86 -7.88
C LEU A 28 36.61 -47.39 -8.15
N GLN A 29 37.71 -47.08 -8.83
CA GLN A 29 38.06 -45.71 -9.21
C GLN A 29 36.99 -45.08 -10.10
N ALA A 30 36.45 -45.81 -11.08
CA ALA A 30 35.35 -45.34 -11.91
C ALA A 30 34.09 -45.06 -11.08
N THR A 31 33.79 -45.91 -10.09
CA THR A 31 32.66 -45.71 -9.17
C THR A 31 32.86 -44.47 -8.31
N VAL A 32 34.05 -44.26 -7.75
CA VAL A 32 34.39 -43.07 -6.95
C VAL A 32 34.25 -41.80 -7.80
N ASN A 33 34.75 -41.80 -9.03
CA ASN A 33 34.62 -40.64 -9.92
C ASN A 33 33.15 -40.32 -10.25
N SER A 34 32.33 -41.36 -10.46
CA SER A 34 30.89 -41.21 -10.69
C SER A 34 30.17 -40.65 -9.45
N GLN A 35 30.48 -41.17 -8.26
CA GLN A 35 29.94 -40.67 -7.00
C GLN A 35 30.34 -39.21 -6.73
N GLN A 36 31.59 -38.83 -7.06
CA GLN A 36 32.04 -37.45 -6.94
C GLN A 36 31.25 -36.52 -7.86
N THR A 37 31.00 -36.93 -9.11
CA THR A 37 30.20 -36.16 -10.06
C THR A 37 28.76 -35.96 -9.55
N LEU A 38 28.16 -36.99 -8.97
CA LEU A 38 26.83 -36.90 -8.37
C LEU A 38 26.80 -35.96 -7.15
N LEU A 39 27.84 -35.97 -6.34
CA LEU A 39 27.97 -35.07 -5.18
C LEU A 39 28.09 -33.61 -5.62
N ASP A 40 28.90 -33.34 -6.65
CA ASP A 40 29.09 -32.00 -7.21
C ASP A 40 27.76 -31.48 -7.80
N GLU A 41 27.01 -32.33 -8.50
CA GLU A 41 25.69 -31.97 -9.04
C GLU A 41 24.65 -31.72 -7.94
N GLN A 42 24.64 -32.53 -6.87
CA GLN A 42 23.78 -32.29 -5.71
C GLN A 42 24.09 -30.96 -5.04
N GLN A 43 25.37 -30.61 -4.91
CA GLN A 43 25.78 -29.33 -4.33
C GLN A 43 25.33 -28.17 -5.22
N ARG A 44 25.49 -28.28 -6.55
CA ARG A 44 25.01 -27.28 -7.50
C ARG A 44 23.49 -27.06 -7.39
N ILE A 45 22.70 -28.14 -7.34
CA ILE A 45 21.24 -28.06 -7.20
C ILE A 45 20.87 -27.35 -5.89
N LYS A 46 21.54 -27.71 -4.78
CA LYS A 46 21.29 -27.09 -3.47
C LYS A 46 21.58 -25.59 -3.48
N ASP A 47 22.67 -25.17 -4.13
CA ASP A 47 23.03 -23.76 -4.24
C ASP A 47 22.02 -22.99 -5.11
N GLU A 48 21.53 -23.60 -6.19
CA GLU A 48 20.46 -23.02 -7.03
C GLU A 48 19.12 -22.88 -6.28
N GLU A 49 18.75 -23.88 -5.48
CA GLU A 49 17.53 -23.81 -4.65
C GLU A 49 17.64 -22.73 -3.58
N GLN A 50 18.80 -22.60 -2.94
CA GLN A 50 19.07 -21.56 -1.96
C GLN A 50 18.96 -20.16 -2.58
N ALA A 51 19.57 -19.94 -3.76
CA ALA A 51 19.47 -18.66 -4.46
C ALA A 51 18.03 -18.32 -4.90
N LYS A 52 17.25 -19.32 -5.33
CA LYS A 52 15.82 -19.15 -5.64
C LYS A 52 15.02 -18.77 -4.41
N LYS A 53 15.29 -19.41 -3.27
CA LYS A 53 14.64 -19.11 -2.00
C LYS A 53 14.91 -17.67 -1.56
N GLU A 54 16.16 -17.23 -1.59
CA GLU A 54 16.55 -15.86 -1.22
C GLU A 54 15.89 -14.81 -2.14
N THR A 55 15.80 -15.11 -3.45
CA THR A 55 15.12 -14.25 -4.42
C THR A 55 13.63 -14.13 -4.11
N LEU A 56 12.97 -15.25 -3.80
CA LEU A 56 11.53 -15.28 -3.48
C LEU A 56 11.23 -14.56 -2.17
N GLU A 57 12.07 -14.74 -1.16
CA GLU A 57 11.96 -14.03 0.13
C GLU A 57 12.07 -12.51 -0.07
N LYS A 58 13.02 -12.07 -0.91
CA LYS A 58 13.15 -10.64 -1.26
C LYS A 58 11.92 -10.11 -1.98
N GLN A 59 11.42 -10.82 -3.00
CA GLN A 59 10.22 -10.40 -3.75
C GLN A 59 8.98 -10.33 -2.85
N THR A 60 8.84 -11.28 -1.92
CA THR A 60 7.74 -11.31 -0.96
C THR A 60 7.83 -10.13 0.02
N ALA A 61 9.03 -9.81 0.51
CA ALA A 61 9.23 -8.64 1.37
C ALA A 61 8.91 -7.33 0.64
N GLU A 62 9.34 -7.19 -0.62
CA GLU A 62 9.02 -6.02 -1.46
C GLU A 62 7.51 -5.88 -1.71
N GLN A 63 6.82 -7.00 -1.98
CA GLN A 63 5.37 -7.02 -2.16
C GLN A 63 4.63 -6.63 -0.87
N ASN A 64 5.00 -7.21 0.27
CA ASN A 64 4.39 -6.88 1.56
C ASN A 64 4.51 -5.39 1.88
N ILE A 65 5.67 -4.78 1.61
CA ILE A 65 5.87 -3.34 1.78
C ILE A 65 4.97 -2.53 0.83
N ALA A 66 4.76 -2.99 -0.41
CA ALA A 66 3.88 -2.33 -1.36
C ALA A 66 2.41 -2.40 -0.92
N ASP A 67 1.96 -3.56 -0.47
CA ASP A 67 0.59 -3.81 0.01
C ASP A 67 0.29 -3.00 1.28
N GLU A 68 1.22 -2.93 2.23
CA GLU A 68 1.10 -2.09 3.43
C GLU A 68 0.95 -0.61 3.07
N LYS A 69 1.74 -0.13 2.11
CA LYS A 69 1.65 1.26 1.62
C LYS A 69 0.31 1.54 0.94
N GLU A 70 -0.19 0.62 0.14
CA GLU A 70 -1.50 0.75 -0.51
C GLU A 70 -2.64 0.76 0.50
N SER A 71 -2.58 -0.13 1.50
CA SER A 71 -3.55 -0.17 2.60
C SER A 71 -3.57 1.13 3.39
N ALA A 72 -2.38 1.68 3.74
CA ALA A 72 -2.27 2.96 4.43
C ALA A 72 -2.83 4.13 3.61
N CYS A 73 -2.60 4.12 2.28
CA CYS A 73 -3.10 5.12 1.36
C CYS A 73 -4.64 5.11 1.27
N GLU A 74 -5.24 3.92 1.16
CA GLU A 74 -6.70 3.78 1.11
C GLU A 74 -7.35 4.17 2.45
N ALA A 75 -6.69 3.85 3.58
CA ALA A 75 -7.14 4.30 4.90
C ALA A 75 -7.15 5.84 5.02
N ALA A 76 -6.06 6.49 4.60
CA ALA A 76 -5.95 7.95 4.61
C ALA A 76 -7.03 8.59 3.74
N LYS A 77 -7.21 8.11 2.51
CA LYS A 77 -8.25 8.58 1.59
C LYS A 77 -9.66 8.49 2.19
N ASN A 78 -9.98 7.38 2.85
CA ASN A 78 -11.28 7.22 3.50
C ASN A 78 -11.47 8.21 4.66
N GLU A 79 -10.42 8.49 5.44
CA GLU A 79 -10.46 9.52 6.47
C GLU A 79 -10.73 10.93 5.88
N CYS A 80 -10.12 11.24 4.74
CA CYS A 80 -10.29 12.52 4.05
C CYS A 80 -11.70 12.69 3.50
N ILE A 81 -12.26 11.64 2.89
CA ILE A 81 -13.67 11.63 2.45
C ILE A 81 -14.61 11.96 3.62
N VAL A 82 -14.37 11.39 4.80
CA VAL A 82 -15.18 11.68 6.00
C VAL A 82 -15.09 13.17 6.39
N LYS A 83 -13.88 13.75 6.35
CA LYS A 83 -13.68 15.18 6.67
C LYS A 83 -14.30 16.10 5.63
N ILE A 84 -14.12 15.82 4.34
CA ILE A 84 -14.77 16.53 3.23
C ILE A 84 -16.29 16.50 3.39
N ASN A 85 -16.88 15.33 3.64
CA ASN A 85 -18.33 15.20 3.81
C ASN A 85 -18.84 15.97 5.03
N LYS A 86 -18.11 15.95 6.13
CA LYS A 86 -18.42 16.75 7.32
C LYS A 86 -18.38 18.24 6.99
N GLN A 87 -17.36 18.68 6.26
CA GLN A 87 -17.17 20.07 5.87
C GLN A 87 -18.28 20.55 4.93
N LYS A 88 -18.64 19.75 3.92
CA LYS A 88 -19.78 20.01 3.02
C LYS A 88 -21.10 20.15 3.78
N SER A 89 -21.34 19.29 4.77
CA SER A 89 -22.55 19.38 5.61
C SER A 89 -22.64 20.69 6.42
N ILE A 90 -21.50 21.23 6.85
CA ILE A 90 -21.44 22.54 7.56
C ILE A 90 -21.78 23.68 6.58
N ILE A 91 -21.19 23.65 5.40
CA ILE A 91 -21.45 24.60 4.30
C ILE A 91 -22.94 24.58 3.92
N ASP A 92 -23.50 23.41 3.63
CA ASP A 92 -24.92 23.25 3.27
C ASP A 92 -25.85 23.83 4.35
N SER A 93 -25.50 23.64 5.63
CA SER A 93 -26.26 24.18 6.76
C SER A 93 -26.20 25.71 6.84
N ALA A 94 -25.03 26.29 6.57
CA ALA A 94 -24.83 27.74 6.55
C ALA A 94 -25.57 28.39 5.36
N GLU A 95 -25.52 27.78 4.18
CA GLU A 95 -26.28 28.23 3.00
C GLU A 95 -27.78 28.21 3.27
N SER A 96 -28.29 27.11 3.83
CA SER A 96 -29.71 26.98 4.19
C SER A 96 -30.16 28.04 5.19
N TYR A 97 -29.33 28.35 6.19
CA TYR A 97 -29.59 29.43 7.14
C TYR A 97 -29.69 30.80 6.44
N ILE A 98 -28.74 31.11 5.56
CA ILE A 98 -28.72 32.36 4.80
C ILE A 98 -29.98 32.48 3.93
N GLU A 99 -30.36 31.41 3.22
CA GLU A 99 -31.57 31.39 2.39
C GLU A 99 -32.84 31.60 3.21
N GLN A 100 -32.94 30.98 4.39
CA GLN A 100 -34.08 31.22 5.28
C GLN A 100 -34.13 32.68 5.73
N ARG A 101 -32.99 33.28 6.11
CA ARG A 101 -32.92 34.69 6.50
C ARG A 101 -33.22 35.66 5.35
N LYS A 102 -32.86 35.31 4.11
CA LYS A 102 -33.25 36.09 2.93
C LYS A 102 -34.77 36.11 2.75
N LYS A 103 -35.43 34.95 2.88
CA LYS A 103 -36.91 34.85 2.82
C LYS A 103 -37.57 35.66 3.93
N ASP A 104 -37.10 35.48 5.16
CA ASP A 104 -37.57 36.20 6.35
C ASP A 104 -37.43 37.72 6.21
N THR A 105 -36.32 38.19 5.65
CA THR A 105 -36.04 39.61 5.40
C THR A 105 -36.95 40.16 4.31
N LYS A 106 -37.14 39.41 3.21
CA LYS A 106 -38.03 39.79 2.12
C LYS A 106 -39.47 39.95 2.61
N SER A 107 -39.99 38.96 3.35
CA SER A 107 -41.35 39.02 3.92
C SER A 107 -41.53 40.24 4.82
N ARG A 108 -40.52 40.58 5.64
CA ARG A 108 -40.57 41.78 6.48
C ARG A 108 -40.52 43.08 5.68
N LYS A 109 -39.72 43.15 4.61
CA LYS A 109 -39.71 44.32 3.70
C LYS A 109 -41.07 44.53 3.05
N GLU A 110 -41.77 43.47 2.68
CA GLU A 110 -43.13 43.54 2.14
C GLU A 110 -44.17 43.99 3.18
N LEU A 111 -44.03 43.56 4.44
CA LEU A 111 -44.89 44.03 5.54
C LEU A 111 -44.62 45.49 5.88
N LEU A 112 -43.36 45.91 5.91
CA LEU A 112 -42.95 47.29 6.14
C LEU A 112 -43.53 48.23 5.08
N ALA A 113 -43.50 47.83 3.81
CA ALA A 113 -44.08 48.61 2.70
C ALA A 113 -45.62 48.81 2.83
N LYS A 114 -46.31 47.95 3.58
CA LYS A 114 -47.75 48.05 3.86
C LYS A 114 -48.05 48.76 5.18
N CYS A 115 -47.02 49.11 5.93
CA CYS A 115 -47.12 49.69 7.26
C CYS A 115 -47.29 51.21 7.11
N GLY A 116 -48.36 51.78 7.67
CA GLY A 116 -48.58 53.24 7.70
C GLY A 116 -47.66 53.95 8.70
N GLU A 117 -47.76 55.27 8.85
CA GLU A 117 -46.95 56.00 9.85
C GLU A 117 -47.33 55.56 11.29
N GLY A 118 -46.44 54.84 11.99
CA GLY A 118 -46.67 54.42 13.38
C GLY A 118 -45.59 53.46 13.94
N SER A 119 -45.55 53.33 15.27
CA SER A 119 -44.52 52.56 16.02
C SER A 119 -44.46 51.05 15.70
N MET A 120 -45.48 50.51 15.04
CA MET A 120 -45.51 49.10 14.65
C MET A 120 -44.50 48.79 13.52
N CYS A 121 -44.07 49.80 12.77
CA CYS A 121 -43.19 49.65 11.61
C CYS A 121 -41.70 49.63 11.98
N SER A 122 -41.32 50.32 13.07
CA SER A 122 -39.92 50.35 13.54
C SER A 122 -39.41 48.97 13.93
N GLY A 123 -40.28 48.10 14.48
CA GLY A 123 -39.93 46.72 14.81
C GLY A 123 -39.57 45.88 13.58
N TYR A 124 -40.15 46.15 12.41
CA TYR A 124 -39.77 45.47 11.17
C TYR A 124 -38.42 45.96 10.64
N GLU A 125 -38.15 47.28 10.73
CA GLU A 125 -36.85 47.85 10.33
C GLU A 125 -35.70 47.29 11.16
N ASP A 126 -35.87 47.22 12.49
CA ASP A 126 -34.84 46.68 13.39
C ASP A 126 -34.61 45.18 13.16
N ALA A 127 -35.68 44.43 12.90
CA ALA A 127 -35.59 43.01 12.57
C ALA A 127 -34.90 42.77 11.21
N ILE A 128 -35.18 43.60 10.20
CA ILE A 128 -34.51 43.56 8.89
C ILE A 128 -33.01 43.80 9.08
N LYS A 129 -32.61 44.88 9.76
CA LYS A 129 -31.20 45.19 10.02
C LYS A 129 -30.49 44.05 10.75
N THR A 130 -31.18 43.46 11.74
CA THR A 130 -30.64 42.32 12.50
C THR A 130 -30.44 41.10 11.60
N HIS A 131 -31.41 40.75 10.74
CA HIS A 131 -31.26 39.64 9.81
C HIS A 131 -30.21 39.88 8.74
N GLU A 132 -30.10 41.10 8.22
CA GLU A 132 -29.06 41.48 7.26
C GLU A 132 -27.67 41.31 7.87
N LYS A 133 -27.45 41.80 9.10
CA LYS A 133 -26.21 41.59 9.83
C LYS A 133 -25.89 40.11 10.06
N LEU A 134 -26.87 39.34 10.54
CA LEU A 134 -26.69 37.89 10.77
C LEU A 134 -26.37 37.11 9.48
N MET A 135 -26.87 37.56 8.32
CA MET A 135 -26.51 36.96 7.04
C MET A 135 -25.10 37.33 6.61
N GLU A 136 -24.65 38.55 6.88
CA GLU A 136 -23.29 39.01 6.62
C GLU A 136 -22.28 38.23 7.47
N ASP A 137 -22.50 38.18 8.79
CA ASP A 137 -21.67 37.39 9.71
C ASP A 137 -21.60 35.91 9.26
N LYS A 138 -22.73 35.33 8.83
CA LYS A 138 -22.77 33.93 8.37
C LYS A 138 -22.09 33.72 7.01
N LYS A 139 -22.07 34.72 6.13
CA LYS A 139 -21.34 34.65 4.86
C LYS A 139 -19.84 34.66 5.08
N ASP A 140 -19.35 35.45 6.04
CA ASP A 140 -17.93 35.45 6.40
C ASP A 140 -17.52 34.06 6.93
N GLU A 141 -18.33 33.48 7.83
CA GLU A 141 -18.13 32.10 8.27
C GLU A 141 -18.18 31.09 7.10
N LEU A 142 -19.12 31.24 6.16
CA LEU A 142 -19.23 30.36 4.99
C LEU A 142 -17.95 30.37 4.15
N ASN A 143 -17.40 31.55 3.87
CA ASN A 143 -16.15 31.68 3.10
C ASN A 143 -14.98 30.98 3.82
N ASP A 144 -14.88 31.11 5.14
CA ASP A 144 -13.86 30.42 5.94
C ASP A 144 -14.01 28.89 5.85
N GLU A 145 -15.25 28.39 5.87
CA GLU A 145 -15.55 26.96 5.74
C GLU A 145 -15.30 26.43 4.31
N GLU A 146 -15.55 27.22 3.27
CA GLU A 146 -15.21 26.92 1.88
C GLU A 146 -13.69 26.88 1.64
N ASP A 147 -12.95 27.80 2.24
CA ASP A 147 -11.49 27.82 2.21
C ASP A 147 -10.89 26.59 2.89
N LYS A 148 -11.50 26.12 4.00
CA LYS A 148 -11.13 24.86 4.64
C LYS A 148 -11.42 23.69 3.71
N LEU A 149 -12.60 23.63 3.09
CA LEU A 149 -12.95 22.57 2.15
C LEU A 149 -11.96 22.51 0.97
N SER A 150 -11.59 23.64 0.38
CA SER A 150 -10.64 23.68 -0.73
C SER A 150 -9.26 23.16 -0.34
N LYS A 151 -8.85 23.36 0.92
CA LYS A 151 -7.61 22.76 1.45
C LYS A 151 -7.75 21.24 1.63
N LEU A 152 -8.93 20.76 2.04
CA LEU A 152 -9.26 19.35 2.21
C LEU A 152 -9.53 18.60 0.88
N GLU A 153 -9.58 19.27 -0.27
CA GLU A 153 -9.76 18.60 -1.57
C GLU A 153 -8.43 18.52 -2.34
N ASN A 154 -7.35 19.06 -1.77
CA ASN A 154 -6.02 19.12 -2.36
C ASN A 154 -5.11 18.01 -1.82
N GLU A 155 -5.52 16.77 -2.07
CA GLU A 155 -4.72 15.60 -1.69
C GLU A 155 -4.54 14.53 -2.76
N THR A 156 -3.40 13.89 -2.63
CA THR A 156 -2.75 13.08 -3.64
C THR A 156 -1.97 11.97 -2.89
N CYS A 157 -1.90 10.71 -3.38
CA CYS A 157 -0.98 9.63 -2.89
C CYS A 157 -0.06 8.91 -3.94
N LYS A 158 1.26 8.67 -3.61
CA LYS A 158 2.47 8.08 -4.33
C LYS A 158 3.61 8.94 -4.98
N ASP A 159 3.48 10.26 -5.04
CA ASP A 159 4.21 11.26 -5.87
C ASP A 159 3.42 12.58 -5.70
N TYR A 160 2.92 12.75 -4.49
CA TYR A 160 1.53 13.09 -4.33
C TYR A 160 1.39 13.48 -2.84
N LYS A 161 1.00 14.73 -2.57
CA LYS A 161 0.79 15.34 -1.25
C LYS A 161 -0.45 14.78 -0.56
N LEU A 162 -0.29 14.22 0.64
CA LEU A 162 -1.40 14.03 1.59
C LEU A 162 -1.37 15.15 2.69
N ALA A 163 -2.16 16.24 2.55
CA ALA A 163 -2.82 16.94 3.67
C ALA A 163 -4.34 17.24 3.45
N CYS A 164 -5.24 16.35 3.94
CA CYS A 164 -6.66 16.13 3.61
C CYS A 164 -7.21 16.43 2.20
#